data_AF-A0A703WHY1-F1
#
_entry.id   AF-A0A703WHY1-F1
#
_cell.length_a   1.000
_cell.length_b   1.000
_cell.length_c   1.000
_cell.angle_alpha   90.00
_cell.angle_beta   90.00
_cell.angle_gamma   90.00
#
_symmetry.space_group_name_H-M   'P 1'
#
loop_
_entity.id
_entity.type
_entity.pdbx_description
1 polymer ?
#
loop_
_entity_poly.entity_id
_entity_poly.type
_entity_poly.pdbx_seq_one_letter_code
_entity_poly.pdbx_strand_id
1 'polypeptide(L)'
;PQYNDSDEFLGPDGEVLVQTLSTGDAPNPVTCFAYGDVSFPQSYTVTRYQPRTESSFYRLEYWVGNSNGDDFWLLHDSNGILHLLGKTAAARLSDPQAASHTAQWLVEESVTPAGEHIYYSYLAENGDNVDLNGNEAGRDRSAMRYLSKVQYGNATPAADLYLWTSATPAVQWLFTLVFDYGERGVDPQVPPAFTAQNSWLARQDPFSLYNYGFEIRLHRLCRQVLMFHHFPDELGEADTLVSRLLL
;
A
#
# COMPACT_ATOMS: atom_id res chain seq x y z
N PRO A 1 -18.69 -8.92 -1.31
CA PRO A 1 -18.98 -7.98 -0.20
C PRO A 1 -20.19 -7.11 -0.55
N GLN A 2 -20.94 -6.69 0.45
CA GLN A 2 -22.01 -5.69 0.32
C GLN A 2 -21.66 -4.35 1.00
N TYR A 3 -20.45 -4.24 1.55
CA TYR A 3 -19.91 -3.09 2.27
C TYR A 3 -20.78 -2.69 3.45
N ASN A 4 -21.15 -3.69 4.25
CA ASN A 4 -21.89 -3.53 5.50
C ASN A 4 -21.31 -4.44 6.58
N ASP A 5 -21.87 -4.38 7.79
CA ASP A 5 -21.35 -5.08 8.98
C ASP A 5 -21.39 -6.62 8.90
N SER A 6 -21.97 -7.20 7.83
CA SER A 6 -21.97 -8.66 7.61
C SER A 6 -20.80 -9.16 6.75
N ASP A 7 -20.01 -8.25 6.17
CA ASP A 7 -18.83 -8.62 5.40
C ASP A 7 -17.73 -9.21 6.31
N GLU A 8 -17.02 -10.21 5.79
CA GLU A 8 -15.85 -10.80 6.43
C GLU A 8 -14.56 -10.21 5.85
N PHE A 9 -13.52 -10.12 6.69
CA PHE A 9 -12.18 -9.71 6.27
C PHE A 9 -11.26 -10.93 6.15
N LEU A 10 -10.26 -10.83 5.28
CA LEU A 10 -9.19 -11.82 5.17
C LEU A 10 -7.87 -11.21 5.67
N GLY A 11 -7.07 -12.02 6.39
CA GLY A 11 -5.72 -11.68 6.78
C GLY A 11 -4.74 -11.75 5.60
N PRO A 12 -3.48 -11.32 5.78
CA PRO A 12 -2.44 -11.41 4.74
C PRO A 12 -2.12 -12.85 4.29
N ASP A 13 -2.43 -13.83 5.14
CA ASP A 13 -2.33 -15.27 4.88
C ASP A 13 -3.54 -15.84 4.12
N GLY A 14 -4.56 -15.03 3.86
CA GLY A 14 -5.81 -15.43 3.22
C GLY A 14 -6.82 -16.09 4.16
N GLU A 15 -6.53 -16.19 5.47
CA GLU A 15 -7.46 -16.74 6.44
C GLU A 15 -8.56 -15.73 6.81
N VAL A 16 -9.77 -16.24 7.08
CA VAL A 16 -10.88 -15.41 7.53
C VAL A 16 -10.58 -14.85 8.92
N LEU A 17 -10.74 -13.55 9.08
CA LEU A 17 -10.56 -12.84 10.33
C LEU A 17 -11.85 -12.86 11.16
N VAL A 18 -11.71 -13.10 12.46
CA VAL A 18 -12.78 -13.01 13.43
C VAL A 18 -12.45 -11.98 14.49
N GLN A 19 -13.45 -11.23 14.95
CA GLN A 19 -13.26 -10.31 16.07
C GLN A 19 -12.87 -11.08 17.32
N THR A 20 -11.85 -10.59 18.03
CA THR A 20 -11.47 -11.17 19.32
C THR A 20 -12.53 -10.87 20.38
N LEU A 21 -12.72 -11.80 21.32
CA LEU A 21 -13.73 -11.63 22.37
C LEU A 21 -13.39 -10.46 23.29
N SER A 22 -14.39 -9.63 23.56
CA SER A 22 -14.29 -8.57 24.56
C SER A 22 -14.33 -9.18 25.96
N THR A 23 -13.36 -8.84 26.80
CA THR A 23 -13.28 -9.28 28.21
C THR A 23 -13.12 -8.07 29.12
N GLY A 24 -13.31 -8.25 30.43
CA GLY A 24 -13.13 -7.15 31.39
C GLY A 24 -11.72 -6.54 31.38
N ASP A 25 -10.69 -7.37 31.18
CA ASP A 25 -9.28 -6.95 31.16
C ASP A 25 -8.80 -6.52 29.77
N ALA A 26 -9.48 -6.96 28.71
CA ALA A 26 -9.18 -6.62 27.32
C ALA A 26 -10.49 -6.28 26.58
N PRO A 27 -11.02 -5.05 26.74
CA PRO A 27 -12.19 -4.61 25.99
C PRO A 27 -11.89 -4.61 24.48
N ASN A 28 -12.88 -4.98 23.68
CA ASN A 28 -12.85 -4.92 22.23
C ASN A 28 -14.26 -4.55 21.71
N PRO A 29 -14.47 -3.43 21.01
CA PRO A 29 -13.46 -2.44 20.59
C PRO A 29 -13.00 -1.51 21.74
N VAL A 30 -11.95 -0.73 21.46
CA VAL A 30 -11.48 0.38 22.31
C VAL A 30 -11.50 1.71 21.55
N THR A 31 -11.56 2.81 22.28
CA THR A 31 -11.36 4.16 21.70
C THR A 31 -9.90 4.56 21.89
N CYS A 32 -9.27 5.01 20.80
CA CYS A 32 -7.87 5.40 20.77
C CYS A 32 -7.71 6.84 20.26
N PHE A 33 -6.86 7.64 20.91
CA PHE A 33 -6.60 9.04 20.55
C PHE A 33 -5.10 9.34 20.38
N ALA A 34 -4.25 8.34 20.58
CA ALA A 34 -2.80 8.45 20.43
C ALA A 34 -2.18 7.07 20.19
N TYR A 35 -1.03 7.03 19.52
CA TYR A 35 -0.21 5.84 19.39
C TYR A 35 1.25 6.19 19.70
N GLY A 36 1.85 5.50 20.67
CA GLY A 36 3.14 5.91 21.21
C GLY A 36 3.07 7.34 21.76
N ASP A 37 4.01 8.19 21.33
CA ASP A 37 4.06 9.61 21.69
C ASP A 37 3.25 10.50 20.73
N VAL A 38 2.63 9.92 19.69
CA VAL A 38 1.87 10.66 18.67
C VAL A 38 0.40 10.76 19.07
N SER A 39 -0.09 11.97 19.31
CA SER A 39 -1.52 12.25 19.48
C SER A 39 -2.21 12.46 18.14
N PHE A 40 -3.38 11.87 17.96
CA PHE A 40 -4.18 12.03 16.76
C PHE A 40 -5.11 13.25 16.86
N PRO A 41 -5.45 13.91 15.74
CA PRO A 41 -6.41 15.02 15.72
C PRO A 41 -7.86 14.56 15.95
N GLN A 42 -8.10 13.26 16.00
CA GLN A 42 -9.40 12.63 16.20
C GLN A 42 -9.26 11.34 17.02
N SER A 43 -10.39 10.80 17.48
CA SER A 43 -10.47 9.46 18.03
C SER A 43 -10.73 8.40 16.97
N TYR A 44 -10.16 7.23 17.15
CA TYR A 44 -10.44 6.02 16.37
C TYR A 44 -11.14 4.97 17.23
N THR A 45 -12.09 4.25 16.64
CA THR A 45 -12.58 2.99 17.19
C THR A 45 -11.67 1.88 16.69
N VAL A 46 -11.03 1.16 17.60
CA VAL A 46 -10.04 0.13 17.29
C VAL A 46 -10.61 -1.23 17.66
N THR A 47 -10.78 -2.09 16.66
CA THR A 47 -11.29 -3.45 16.83
C THR A 47 -10.18 -4.44 16.54
N ARG A 48 -9.86 -5.31 17.50
CA ARG A 48 -8.88 -6.38 17.31
C ARG A 48 -9.52 -7.59 16.62
N TYR A 49 -8.84 -8.08 15.60
CA TYR A 49 -9.15 -9.30 14.87
C TYR A 49 -8.02 -10.34 15.02
N GLN A 50 -8.36 -11.59 14.76
CA GLN A 50 -7.41 -12.70 14.65
C GLN A 50 -7.85 -13.65 13.53
N PRO A 51 -6.92 -14.38 12.89
CA PRO A 51 -7.27 -15.46 11.97
C PRO A 51 -8.13 -16.53 12.65
N ARG A 52 -9.03 -17.13 11.88
CA ARG A 52 -9.79 -18.31 12.33
C ARG A 52 -8.86 -19.49 12.62
N THR A 53 -7.81 -19.64 11.82
CA THR A 53 -6.74 -20.62 12.00
C THR A 53 -5.43 -19.90 12.28
N GLU A 54 -4.97 -19.93 13.53
CA GLU A 54 -3.77 -19.19 13.95
C GLU A 54 -2.47 -19.90 13.50
N SER A 55 -1.48 -19.11 13.09
CA SER A 55 -0.16 -19.62 12.66
C SER A 55 1.01 -18.69 13.02
N SER A 56 0.88 -17.40 12.74
CA SER A 56 1.96 -16.41 12.85
C SER A 56 1.88 -15.55 14.10
N PHE A 57 0.76 -15.62 14.85
CA PHE A 57 0.52 -14.87 16.09
C PHE A 57 0.68 -13.35 15.95
N TYR A 58 0.43 -12.81 14.76
CA TYR A 58 0.34 -11.36 14.57
C TYR A 58 -0.91 -10.82 15.27
N ARG A 59 -0.85 -9.58 15.75
CA ARG A 59 -2.04 -8.85 16.21
C ARG A 59 -2.50 -7.93 15.10
N LEU A 60 -3.76 -8.08 14.70
CA LEU A 60 -4.35 -7.28 13.64
C LEU A 60 -5.47 -6.40 14.20
N GLU A 61 -5.43 -5.12 13.84
CA GLU A 61 -6.37 -4.13 14.33
C GLU A 61 -7.01 -3.37 13.17
N TYR A 62 -8.33 -3.25 13.23
CA TYR A 62 -9.10 -2.41 12.34
C TYR A 62 -9.41 -1.09 13.03
N TRP A 63 -8.92 0.00 12.45
CA TRP A 63 -9.05 1.36 12.97
C TRP A 63 -10.06 2.11 12.12
N VAL A 64 -11.14 2.61 12.74
CA VAL A 64 -12.20 3.36 12.08
C VAL A 64 -12.29 4.76 12.67
N GLY A 65 -12.04 5.78 11.83
CA GLY A 65 -12.10 7.19 12.19
C GLY A 65 -13.51 7.77 12.10
N ASN A 66 -13.61 9.09 12.13
CA ASN A 66 -14.91 9.79 12.17
C ASN A 66 -15.54 10.00 10.79
N SER A 67 -14.77 9.83 9.71
CA SER A 67 -15.20 10.10 8.33
C SER A 67 -15.33 8.81 7.52
N ASN A 68 -16.27 8.78 6.57
CA ASN A 68 -16.41 7.66 5.65
C ASN A 68 -15.11 7.45 4.86
N GLY A 69 -14.62 6.21 4.84
CA GLY A 69 -13.34 5.88 4.22
C GLY A 69 -12.13 6.40 4.99
N ASP A 70 -12.24 6.74 6.26
CA ASP A 70 -11.09 6.96 7.15
C ASP A 70 -10.86 5.71 8.02
N ASP A 71 -10.70 4.58 7.34
CA ASP A 71 -10.42 3.28 7.95
C ASP A 71 -9.08 2.72 7.49
N PHE A 72 -8.39 2.00 8.35
CA PHE A 72 -7.12 1.38 8.00
C PHE A 72 -6.87 0.18 8.90
N TRP A 73 -5.86 -0.61 8.53
CA TRP A 73 -5.42 -1.73 9.34
C TRP A 73 -4.03 -1.47 9.89
N LEU A 74 -3.83 -1.87 11.14
CA LEU A 74 -2.52 -1.92 11.79
C LEU A 74 -2.21 -3.37 12.13
N LEU A 75 -1.12 -3.89 11.59
CA LEU A 75 -0.62 -5.23 11.87
C LEU A 75 0.63 -5.12 12.72
N HIS A 76 0.60 -5.76 13.87
CA HIS A 76 1.76 -5.97 14.73
C HIS A 76 2.27 -7.38 14.49
N ASP A 77 3.45 -7.49 13.87
CA ASP A 77 4.11 -8.78 13.67
C ASP A 77 4.72 -9.26 14.99
N SER A 78 4.84 -10.59 15.13
CA SER A 78 5.42 -11.29 16.27
C SER A 78 6.87 -10.91 16.58
N ASN A 79 7.59 -10.38 15.59
CA ASN A 79 8.96 -9.86 15.72
C ASN A 79 9.03 -8.38 16.17
N GLY A 80 7.89 -7.72 16.37
CA GLY A 80 7.79 -6.32 16.80
C GLY A 80 7.75 -5.30 15.68
N ILE A 81 7.75 -5.73 14.40
CA ILE A 81 7.53 -4.81 13.27
C ILE A 81 6.06 -4.38 13.25
N LEU A 82 5.83 -3.10 13.03
CA LEU A 82 4.50 -2.55 12.75
C LEU A 82 4.33 -2.38 11.26
N HIS A 83 3.18 -2.77 10.73
CA HIS A 83 2.78 -2.52 9.35
C HIS A 83 1.47 -1.75 9.33
N LEU A 84 1.47 -0.63 8.63
CA LEU A 84 0.30 0.20 8.41
C LEU A 84 -0.24 -0.07 7.00
N LEU A 85 -1.52 -0.43 6.90
CA LEU A 85 -2.13 -0.83 5.63
C LEU A 85 -3.28 0.12 5.26
N GLY A 86 -3.18 0.69 4.06
CA GLY A 86 -4.19 1.56 3.47
C GLY A 86 -4.54 2.74 4.36
N LYS A 87 -3.54 3.46 4.88
CA LYS A 87 -3.79 4.69 5.66
C LYS A 87 -4.26 5.81 4.76
N THR A 88 -3.73 5.88 3.54
CA THR A 88 -4.15 6.82 2.51
C THR A 88 -4.91 6.12 1.39
N ALA A 89 -5.67 6.89 0.60
CA ALA A 89 -6.38 6.38 -0.57
C ALA A 89 -5.45 5.82 -1.67
N ALA A 90 -4.16 6.18 -1.66
CA ALA A 90 -3.18 5.65 -2.60
C ALA A 90 -2.92 4.16 -2.37
N ALA A 91 -2.93 3.71 -1.11
CA ALA A 91 -2.75 2.31 -0.74
C ALA A 91 -4.07 1.56 -0.48
N ARG A 92 -5.16 2.00 -1.11
CA ARG A 92 -6.46 1.32 -1.07
C ARG A 92 -6.98 0.99 -2.46
N LEU A 93 -7.56 -0.19 -2.57
CA LEU A 93 -8.38 -0.60 -3.70
C LEU A 93 -9.84 -0.44 -3.27
N SER A 94 -10.53 0.58 -3.79
CA SER A 94 -11.90 0.93 -3.41
C SER A 94 -12.78 1.11 -4.64
N ASP A 95 -14.10 1.06 -4.43
CA ASP A 95 -15.09 1.35 -5.47
C ASP A 95 -14.90 2.80 -5.98
N PRO A 96 -14.66 3.01 -7.29
CA PRO A 96 -14.53 4.35 -7.86
C PRO A 96 -15.76 5.25 -7.64
N GLN A 97 -16.94 4.66 -7.49
CA GLN A 97 -18.20 5.38 -7.29
C GLN A 97 -18.54 5.59 -5.80
N ALA A 98 -17.82 4.92 -4.89
CA ALA A 98 -18.01 5.01 -3.46
C ALA A 98 -16.70 4.70 -2.71
N ALA A 99 -15.86 5.70 -2.49
CA ALA A 99 -14.51 5.51 -1.91
C ALA A 99 -14.50 4.87 -0.51
N SER A 100 -15.62 4.88 0.22
CA SER A 100 -15.78 4.16 1.49
C SER A 100 -15.98 2.65 1.35
N HIS A 101 -16.27 2.16 0.14
CA HIS A 101 -16.33 0.75 -0.19
C HIS A 101 -14.92 0.25 -0.53
N THR A 102 -14.06 0.15 0.49
CA THR A 102 -12.71 -0.36 0.34
C THR A 102 -12.71 -1.89 0.29
N ALA A 103 -12.17 -2.45 -0.78
CA ALA A 103 -12.03 -3.89 -0.98
C ALA A 103 -10.71 -4.44 -0.44
N GLN A 104 -9.61 -3.67 -0.54
CA GLN A 104 -8.29 -4.05 -0.04
C GLN A 104 -7.54 -2.84 0.52
N TRP A 105 -6.88 -3.04 1.68
CA TRP A 105 -5.90 -2.13 2.26
C TRP A 105 -4.51 -2.72 2.05
N LEU A 106 -3.70 -2.05 1.23
CA LEU A 106 -2.35 -2.49 0.87
C LEU A 106 -1.35 -1.99 1.93
N VAL A 107 -0.30 -2.75 2.22
CA VAL A 107 0.78 -2.27 3.10
C VAL A 107 1.33 -0.95 2.57
N GLU A 108 1.42 0.06 3.41
CA GLU A 108 1.80 1.41 2.99
C GLU A 108 3.09 1.86 3.69
N GLU A 109 3.25 1.48 4.96
CA GLU A 109 4.46 1.72 5.72
C GLU A 109 4.74 0.56 6.66
N SER A 110 6.01 0.30 6.95
CA SER A 110 6.44 -0.59 8.01
C SER A 110 7.57 0.03 8.80
N VAL A 111 7.60 -0.19 10.11
CA VAL A 111 8.67 0.28 11.00
C VAL A 111 9.13 -0.83 11.94
N THR A 112 10.46 -0.99 12.07
CA THR A 112 11.07 -1.93 13.01
C THR A 112 11.23 -1.30 14.41
N PRO A 113 11.44 -2.09 15.47
CA PRO A 113 11.76 -1.54 16.80
C PRO A 113 13.03 -0.68 16.84
N ALA A 114 13.93 -0.81 15.86
CA ALA A 114 15.13 0.00 15.73
C ALA A 114 14.88 1.36 15.03
N GLY A 115 13.65 1.59 14.57
CA GLY A 115 13.26 2.80 13.85
C GLY A 115 13.71 2.80 12.39
N GLU A 116 13.84 1.62 11.79
CA GLU A 116 14.09 1.45 10.35
C GLU A 116 12.74 1.30 9.64
N HIS A 117 12.55 2.05 8.56
CA HIS A 117 11.28 2.11 7.85
C HIS A 117 11.37 1.53 6.43
N ILE A 118 10.22 1.06 5.97
CA ILE A 118 9.95 0.75 4.57
C ILE A 118 8.65 1.47 4.19
N TYR A 119 8.65 2.23 3.11
CA TYR A 119 7.47 2.90 2.55
C TYR A 119 7.12 2.35 1.17
N TYR A 120 5.84 2.04 0.96
CA TYR A 120 5.32 1.41 -0.25
C TYR A 120 4.42 2.41 -0.99
N SER A 121 4.86 2.84 -2.15
CA SER A 121 4.11 3.76 -3.01
C SER A 121 3.39 3.01 -4.11
N TYR A 122 2.14 3.40 -4.38
CA TYR A 122 1.30 2.79 -5.40
C TYR A 122 0.88 3.82 -6.46
N LEU A 123 0.74 3.35 -7.71
CA LEU A 123 0.08 4.09 -8.79
C LEU A 123 -1.36 3.61 -8.94
N ALA A 124 -2.28 4.55 -9.08
CA ALA A 124 -3.66 4.26 -9.47
C ALA A 124 -3.73 4.00 -10.98
N GLU A 125 -4.49 2.98 -11.37
CA GLU A 125 -4.75 2.70 -12.78
C GLU A 125 -5.39 3.91 -13.48
N ASN A 126 -5.03 4.12 -14.74
CA ASN A 126 -5.43 5.27 -15.53
C ASN A 126 -5.63 4.92 -17.02
N GLY A 127 -5.94 5.91 -17.85
CA GLY A 127 -6.19 5.72 -19.28
C GLY A 127 -4.93 5.77 -20.16
N ASP A 128 -3.73 5.94 -19.60
CA ASP A 128 -2.53 6.17 -20.41
C ASP A 128 -2.21 4.97 -21.28
N ASN A 129 -1.92 5.21 -22.56
CA ASN A 129 -1.63 4.19 -23.56
C ASN A 129 -2.73 3.12 -23.74
N VAL A 130 -3.95 3.35 -23.22
CA VAL A 130 -5.13 2.51 -23.45
C VAL A 130 -5.92 3.10 -24.62
N ASP A 131 -6.35 2.26 -25.57
CA ASP A 131 -7.34 2.68 -26.55
C ASP A 131 -8.71 2.77 -25.86
N LEU A 132 -9.12 3.99 -25.51
CA LEU A 132 -10.36 4.26 -24.77
C LEU A 132 -11.63 4.19 -25.64
N ASN A 133 -11.51 3.72 -26.87
CA ASN A 133 -12.65 3.46 -27.75
C ASN A 133 -13.19 2.03 -27.58
N GLY A 134 -14.29 1.73 -28.25
CA GLY A 134 -14.87 0.38 -28.30
C GLY A 134 -15.16 -0.18 -26.90
N ASN A 135 -14.54 -1.31 -26.57
CA ASN A 135 -14.80 -2.03 -25.32
C ASN A 135 -14.33 -1.31 -24.05
N GLU A 136 -13.42 -0.35 -24.17
CA GLU A 136 -12.91 0.45 -23.05
C GLU A 136 -13.71 1.75 -22.85
N ALA A 137 -14.56 2.11 -23.81
CA ALA A 137 -15.35 3.33 -23.75
C ALA A 137 -16.30 3.31 -22.54
N GLY A 138 -16.22 4.36 -21.72
CA GLY A 138 -17.11 4.53 -20.56
C GLY A 138 -16.82 3.64 -19.35
N ARG A 139 -15.78 2.78 -19.39
CA ARG A 139 -15.36 2.03 -18.20
C ARG A 139 -14.63 2.93 -17.21
N ASP A 140 -14.96 2.79 -15.93
CA ASP A 140 -14.10 3.26 -14.85
C ASP A 140 -12.99 2.25 -14.60
N ARG A 141 -11.77 2.75 -14.48
CA ARG A 141 -10.55 1.95 -14.33
C ARG A 141 -9.73 2.36 -13.12
N SER A 142 -10.19 3.36 -12.36
CA SER A 142 -9.40 4.01 -11.30
C SER A 142 -9.26 3.18 -10.01
N ALA A 143 -9.95 2.04 -9.90
CA ALA A 143 -9.93 1.20 -8.71
C ALA A 143 -8.57 0.54 -8.46
N MET A 144 -7.93 -0.01 -9.51
CA MET A 144 -6.74 -0.84 -9.38
C MET A 144 -5.54 -0.02 -8.89
N ARG A 145 -4.65 -0.68 -8.14
CA ARG A 145 -3.38 -0.13 -7.62
C ARG A 145 -2.21 -0.99 -8.05
N TYR A 146 -1.10 -0.35 -8.37
CA TYR A 146 0.14 -0.99 -8.81
C TYR A 146 1.29 -0.54 -7.93
N LEU A 147 2.01 -1.48 -7.31
CA LEU A 147 3.21 -1.14 -6.53
C LEU A 147 4.21 -0.45 -7.46
N SER A 148 4.65 0.76 -7.10
CA SER A 148 5.50 1.59 -7.96
C SER A 148 6.89 1.77 -7.38
N LYS A 149 6.98 2.04 -6.08
CA LYS A 149 8.25 2.20 -5.37
C LYS A 149 8.18 1.56 -4.00
N VAL A 150 9.30 0.98 -3.59
CA VAL A 150 9.56 0.61 -2.19
C VAL A 150 10.80 1.37 -1.77
N GLN A 151 10.64 2.26 -0.80
CA GLN A 151 11.71 3.13 -0.30
C GLN A 151 12.10 2.66 1.10
N TYR A 152 13.39 2.50 1.35
CA TYR A 152 13.88 1.99 2.64
C TYR A 152 15.28 2.51 2.96
N GLY A 153 15.73 2.23 4.18
CA GLY A 153 16.95 2.83 4.73
C GLY A 153 16.74 4.33 4.93
N ASN A 154 15.78 4.70 5.77
CA ASN A 154 15.61 6.08 6.21
C ASN A 154 16.91 6.56 6.89
N ALA A 155 17.43 7.70 6.46
CA ALA A 155 18.74 8.18 6.92
C ALA A 155 18.79 8.50 8.43
N THR A 156 17.64 8.83 9.03
CA THR A 156 17.50 9.07 10.47
C THR A 156 16.45 8.12 11.05
N PRO A 157 16.80 7.29 12.04
CA PRO A 157 15.84 6.41 12.70
C PRO A 157 14.67 7.20 13.31
N ALA A 158 13.46 6.65 13.22
CA ALA A 158 12.27 7.20 13.87
C ALA A 158 11.45 6.05 14.49
N ALA A 159 10.92 6.24 15.70
CA ALA A 159 10.20 5.16 16.38
C ALA A 159 8.75 5.02 15.88
N ASP A 160 8.12 6.14 15.53
CA ASP A 160 6.72 6.21 15.12
C ASP A 160 6.59 6.19 13.59
N LEU A 161 5.53 5.54 13.09
CA LEU A 161 5.17 5.55 11.67
C LEU A 161 5.03 7.00 11.16
N TYR A 162 5.69 7.33 10.06
CA TYR A 162 5.62 8.66 9.45
C TYR A 162 4.19 9.01 9.02
N LEU A 163 3.41 8.01 8.61
CA LEU A 163 2.04 8.20 8.14
C LEU A 163 1.02 8.51 9.25
N TRP A 164 1.45 8.55 10.52
CA TRP A 164 0.63 9.09 11.60
C TRP A 164 0.39 10.60 11.49
N THR A 165 1.35 11.34 10.92
CA THR A 165 1.29 12.81 10.88
C THR A 165 1.36 13.39 9.47
N SER A 166 1.68 12.58 8.46
CA SER A 166 1.77 12.99 7.07
C SER A 166 1.10 11.97 6.14
N ALA A 167 0.64 12.39 4.96
CA ALA A 167 0.18 11.47 3.92
C ALA A 167 1.35 10.83 3.14
N THR A 168 2.54 11.44 3.20
CA THR A 168 3.76 10.95 2.56
C THR A 168 4.97 11.20 3.47
N PRO A 169 5.87 10.22 3.65
CA PRO A 169 7.08 10.42 4.44
C PRO A 169 8.00 11.46 3.78
N ALA A 170 8.23 12.58 4.46
CA ALA A 170 9.18 13.62 4.03
C ALA A 170 10.58 13.33 4.59
N VAL A 171 11.14 12.16 4.24
CA VAL A 171 12.44 11.69 4.75
C VAL A 171 13.40 11.36 3.63
N GLN A 172 14.69 11.41 3.96
CA GLN A 172 15.73 10.94 3.05
C GLN A 172 15.81 9.42 3.11
N TRP A 173 15.57 8.80 1.96
CA TRP A 173 15.74 7.36 1.75
C TRP A 173 17.09 7.10 1.10
N LEU A 174 17.83 6.11 1.58
CA LEU A 174 19.10 5.69 1.00
C LEU A 174 18.91 4.73 -0.18
N PHE A 175 17.77 4.04 -0.22
CA PHE A 175 17.48 3.01 -1.21
C PHE A 175 16.06 3.13 -1.76
N THR A 176 15.92 2.92 -3.07
CA THR A 176 14.60 2.81 -3.72
C THR A 176 14.59 1.63 -4.69
N LEU A 177 13.66 0.70 -4.47
CA LEU A 177 13.26 -0.30 -5.46
C LEU A 177 12.11 0.27 -6.31
N VAL A 178 12.28 0.34 -7.63
CA VAL A 178 11.29 0.87 -8.57
C VAL A 178 10.72 -0.28 -9.40
N PHE A 179 9.39 -0.30 -9.54
CA PHE A 179 8.65 -1.20 -10.41
C PHE A 179 8.25 -0.41 -11.66
N ASP A 180 8.80 -0.82 -12.81
CA ASP A 180 8.57 -0.18 -14.11
C ASP A 180 7.55 -1.00 -14.91
N TYR A 181 6.51 -0.34 -15.39
CA TYR A 181 5.41 -0.88 -16.18
C TYR A 181 5.56 -0.53 -17.68
N GLY A 182 6.79 -0.23 -18.12
CA GLY A 182 7.16 0.03 -19.51
C GLY A 182 7.52 1.49 -19.82
N GLU A 183 7.54 2.38 -18.83
CA GLU A 183 7.86 3.81 -18.96
C GLU A 183 9.27 4.07 -19.49
N ARG A 184 10.22 3.17 -19.16
CA ARG A 184 11.66 3.37 -19.40
C ARG A 184 12.21 2.59 -20.60
N GLY A 185 11.37 1.80 -21.27
CA GLY A 185 11.81 0.89 -22.32
C GLY A 185 12.66 -0.27 -21.79
N VAL A 186 12.93 -1.26 -22.65
CA VAL A 186 13.58 -2.53 -22.26
C VAL A 186 14.92 -2.77 -22.97
N ASP A 187 15.49 -1.75 -23.61
CA ASP A 187 16.80 -1.88 -24.27
C ASP A 187 17.88 -2.20 -23.21
N PRO A 188 18.63 -3.31 -23.33
CA PRO A 188 19.67 -3.66 -22.39
C PRO A 188 20.88 -2.71 -22.43
N GLN A 189 21.06 -1.94 -23.50
CA GLN A 189 22.18 -0.99 -23.65
C GLN A 189 21.89 0.39 -23.07
N VAL A 190 20.63 0.69 -22.73
CA VAL A 190 20.23 1.97 -22.14
C VAL A 190 19.93 1.76 -20.66
N PRO A 191 20.70 2.35 -19.73
CA PRO A 191 20.39 2.26 -18.30
C PRO A 191 19.10 3.03 -18.00
N PRO A 192 18.08 2.39 -17.40
CA PRO A 192 16.84 3.07 -17.03
C PRO A 192 17.08 4.21 -16.03
N ALA A 193 16.56 5.40 -16.32
CA ALA A 193 16.64 6.55 -15.43
C ALA A 193 15.71 6.40 -14.22
N PHE A 194 16.04 7.04 -13.10
CA PHE A 194 15.19 7.02 -11.90
C PHE A 194 13.80 7.62 -12.18
N THR A 195 13.76 8.81 -12.78
CA THR A 195 12.52 9.47 -13.19
C THR A 195 12.07 8.99 -14.57
N ALA A 196 10.88 8.39 -14.61
CA ALA A 196 10.23 7.99 -15.86
C ALA A 196 10.00 9.19 -16.77
N GLN A 197 10.21 9.00 -18.08
CA GLN A 197 10.00 10.03 -19.11
C GLN A 197 8.72 9.82 -19.92
N ASN A 198 8.22 8.58 -19.96
CA ASN A 198 7.02 8.21 -20.72
C ASN A 198 5.96 7.65 -19.77
N SER A 199 4.72 7.59 -20.24
CA SER A 199 3.66 6.86 -19.55
C SER A 199 3.85 5.35 -19.68
N TRP A 200 3.39 4.61 -18.67
CA TRP A 200 3.41 3.15 -18.63
C TRP A 200 2.62 2.53 -19.79
N LEU A 201 3.00 1.32 -20.21
CA LEU A 201 2.37 0.65 -21.34
C LEU A 201 1.04 0.01 -20.93
N ALA A 202 0.12 -0.10 -21.88
CA ALA A 202 -1.04 -0.97 -21.74
C ALA A 202 -0.69 -2.39 -22.23
N ARG A 203 -1.16 -3.40 -21.51
CA ARG A 203 -1.12 -4.80 -21.92
C ARG A 203 -2.09 -5.06 -23.08
N GLN A 204 -1.80 -6.06 -23.89
CA GLN A 204 -2.65 -6.44 -25.03
C GLN A 204 -3.92 -7.20 -24.63
N ASP A 205 -3.91 -7.80 -23.45
CA ASP A 205 -4.93 -8.68 -22.91
C ASP A 205 -5.55 -8.09 -21.62
N PRO A 206 -6.18 -6.90 -21.66
CA PRO A 206 -6.76 -6.30 -20.48
C PRO A 206 -7.97 -7.10 -20.00
N PHE A 207 -8.04 -7.33 -18.70
CA PHE A 207 -9.10 -8.10 -18.07
C PHE A 207 -9.65 -7.40 -16.84
N SER A 208 -10.79 -7.89 -16.35
CA SER A 208 -11.47 -7.33 -15.19
C SER A 208 -11.74 -8.41 -14.16
N LEU A 209 -11.71 -8.02 -12.89
CA LEU A 209 -12.19 -8.81 -11.77
C LEU A 209 -13.43 -8.12 -11.17
N TYR A 210 -14.37 -8.92 -10.67
CA TYR A 210 -15.66 -8.44 -10.12
C TYR A 210 -15.99 -9.06 -8.76
N ASN A 211 -15.02 -9.73 -8.12
CA ASN A 211 -15.21 -10.43 -6.85
C ASN A 211 -15.58 -9.49 -5.68
N TYR A 212 -15.42 -8.18 -5.85
CA TYR A 212 -15.74 -7.16 -4.85
C TYR A 212 -16.99 -6.32 -5.18
N GLY A 213 -17.79 -6.70 -6.18
CA GLY A 213 -19.06 -6.02 -6.51
C GLY A 213 -18.93 -4.76 -7.36
N PHE A 214 -17.71 -4.33 -7.68
CA PHE A 214 -17.40 -3.30 -8.68
C PHE A 214 -16.30 -3.81 -9.62
N GLU A 215 -16.10 -3.11 -10.74
CA GLU A 215 -15.07 -3.47 -11.71
C GLU A 215 -13.66 -3.10 -11.24
N ILE A 216 -12.77 -4.09 -11.21
CA ILE A 216 -11.32 -3.87 -11.11
C ILE A 216 -10.74 -4.13 -12.48
N ARG A 217 -10.42 -3.07 -13.22
CA ARG A 217 -9.81 -3.16 -14.55
C ARG A 217 -8.29 -3.19 -14.44
N LEU A 218 -7.64 -4.10 -15.18
CA LEU A 218 -6.19 -4.24 -15.18
C LEU A 218 -5.61 -4.01 -16.58
N HIS A 219 -4.81 -2.95 -16.74
CA HIS A 219 -4.12 -2.62 -17.99
C HIS A 219 -2.61 -2.76 -17.91
N ARG A 220 -2.00 -2.97 -16.74
CA ARG A 220 -0.54 -2.90 -16.59
C ARG A 220 0.14 -4.25 -16.39
N LEU A 221 1.38 -4.33 -16.85
CA LEU A 221 2.32 -5.43 -16.61
C LEU A 221 3.65 -4.84 -16.17
N CYS A 222 4.16 -5.27 -15.02
CA CYS A 222 5.52 -4.92 -14.62
C CYS A 222 6.48 -5.52 -15.65
N ARG A 223 7.39 -4.70 -16.17
CA ARG A 223 8.41 -5.08 -17.14
C ARG A 223 9.76 -5.21 -16.48
N GLN A 224 10.03 -4.39 -15.47
CA GLN A 224 11.34 -4.36 -14.82
C GLN A 224 11.23 -4.01 -13.34
N VAL A 225 12.18 -4.51 -12.56
CA VAL A 225 12.42 -4.09 -11.19
C VAL A 225 13.83 -3.51 -11.13
N LEU A 226 13.94 -2.27 -10.67
CA LEU A 226 15.15 -1.46 -10.73
C LEU A 226 15.57 -1.06 -9.32
N MET A 227 16.83 -1.28 -8.97
CA MET A 227 17.37 -0.90 -7.67
C MET A 227 18.20 0.37 -7.80
N PHE A 228 17.86 1.40 -7.03
CA PHE A 228 18.57 2.68 -6.96
C PHE A 228 19.13 2.93 -5.56
N HIS A 229 20.34 3.48 -5.52
CA HIS A 229 21.05 3.92 -4.32
C HIS A 229 21.25 5.45 -4.37
N HIS A 230 21.07 6.11 -3.22
CA HIS A 230 21.06 7.58 -3.08
C HIS A 230 22.24 8.10 -2.26
N PHE A 231 23.45 7.88 -2.79
CA PHE A 231 24.73 8.28 -2.17
C PHE A 231 25.50 9.21 -3.12
N PRO A 232 25.07 10.47 -3.29
CA PRO A 232 25.66 11.37 -4.29
C PRO A 232 27.15 11.62 -4.09
N ASP A 233 27.62 11.67 -2.83
CA ASP A 233 29.04 11.91 -2.52
C ASP A 233 29.92 10.70 -2.89
N GLU A 234 29.41 9.48 -2.75
CA GLU A 234 30.12 8.24 -3.03
C GLU A 234 29.97 7.77 -4.49
N LEU A 235 28.82 8.03 -5.12
CA LEU A 235 28.47 7.51 -6.45
C LEU A 235 28.51 8.58 -7.55
N GLY A 236 28.63 9.86 -7.20
CA GLY A 236 28.76 10.98 -8.13
C GLY A 236 27.46 11.45 -8.76
N GLU A 237 26.35 10.73 -8.56
CA GLU A 237 25.00 11.05 -9.07
C GLU A 237 23.97 10.89 -7.95
N ALA A 238 22.90 11.68 -7.99
CA ALA A 238 21.86 11.67 -6.95
C ALA A 238 21.13 10.32 -6.83
N ASP A 239 20.72 9.75 -7.97
CA ASP A 239 20.01 8.48 -8.05
C ASP A 239 20.79 7.50 -8.93
N THR A 240 21.57 6.60 -8.32
CA THR A 240 22.41 5.66 -9.07
C THR A 240 21.73 4.31 -9.23
N LEU A 241 21.51 3.87 -10.48
CA LEU A 241 21.02 2.52 -10.78
C LEU A 241 22.12 1.50 -10.45
N VAL A 242 21.85 0.57 -9.55
CA VAL A 242 22.82 -0.45 -9.12
C VAL A 242 22.48 -1.86 -9.58
N SER A 243 21.21 -2.15 -9.83
CA SER A 243 20.76 -3.45 -10.33
C SER A 243 19.46 -3.32 -11.12
N ARG A 244 19.30 -4.21 -12.10
CA ARG A 244 18.17 -4.26 -13.01
C ARG A 244 17.74 -5.70 -13.20
N LEU A 245 16.47 -5.99 -12.95
CA LEU A 245 15.80 -7.23 -13.30
C LEU A 245 14.79 -6.95 -14.41
N LEU A 246 14.97 -7.58 -15.57
CA LEU A 246 14.03 -7.56 -16.69
C LEU A 246 13.15 -8.82 -16.62
N LEU A 247 11.84 -8.67 -16.84
CA LEU A 247 10.82 -9.73 -16.73
C LEU A 247 10.38 -10.26 -18.11
#